data_AF-A0A2K5CRL1-F1
#
_entry.id   AF-A0A2K5CRL1-F1
#
_cell.length_a   1.000
_cell.length_b   1.000
_cell.length_c   1.000
_cell.angle_alpha   90.00
_cell.angle_beta   90.00
_cell.angle_gamma   90.00
#
_symmetry.space_group_name_H-M   'P 1'
#
loop_
_entity.id
_entity.type
_entity.pdbx_description
1 polymer ?
#
loop_
_entity_poly.entity_id
_entity_poly.type
_entity_poly.pdbx_seq_one_letter_code
_entity_poly.pdbx_strand_id
1 'polypeptide(L)'
;MQLRFARLSEHATAPMRGSTWAAGYDLYSAYDYTIPPMEKALVKTDIQIVLPCGCYGRVASRSGLAAKHFIDVGAGVIDEDCRGNVGYCCGVLCISCI
;
A
#
# COMPACT_ATOMS: atom_id res chain seq x y z
N MET A 1 -1.28 4.58 -19.29
CA MET A 1 -0.54 3.70 -18.36
C MET A 1 -1.54 3.00 -17.46
N GLN A 2 -1.71 1.67 -17.55
CA GLN A 2 -2.66 0.93 -16.73
C GLN A 2 -1.90 0.08 -15.71
N LEU A 3 -2.22 0.23 -14.42
CA LEU A 3 -1.66 -0.61 -13.36
C LEU A 3 -2.36 -1.97 -13.41
N ARG A 4 -1.60 -3.06 -13.52
CA ARG A 4 -2.13 -4.41 -13.45
C ARG A 4 -2.03 -4.90 -12.01
N PHE A 5 -3.08 -5.54 -11.52
CA PHE A 5 -3.09 -6.14 -10.19
C PHE A 5 -3.84 -7.47 -10.18
N ALA A 6 -3.52 -8.32 -9.20
CA ALA A 6 -4.22 -9.55 -8.90
C ALA A 6 -4.58 -9.57 -7.41
N ARG A 7 -5.77 -10.08 -7.08
CA ARG A 7 -6.17 -10.33 -5.69
C ARG A 7 -5.67 -11.70 -5.26
N LEU A 8 -5.08 -11.78 -4.07
CA LEU A 8 -4.55 -13.02 -3.50
C LEU A 8 -5.52 -13.68 -2.53
N SER A 9 -6.47 -12.90 -2.00
CA SER A 9 -7.53 -13.38 -1.12
C SER A 9 -8.85 -12.67 -1.43
N GLU A 10 -9.93 -13.16 -0.82
CA GLU A 10 -11.25 -12.52 -0.89
C GLU A 10 -11.34 -11.20 -0.12
N HIS A 11 -10.44 -10.99 0.85
CA HIS A 11 -10.35 -9.77 1.65
C HIS A 11 -9.67 -8.62 0.90
N ALA A 12 -8.98 -8.94 -0.21
CA ALA A 12 -8.26 -7.95 -1.00
C ALA A 12 -9.23 -7.01 -1.73
N THR A 13 -9.06 -5.71 -1.50
CA THR A 13 -9.81 -4.66 -2.21
C THR A 13 -9.00 -4.15 -3.40
N ALA A 14 -9.67 -3.90 -4.53
CA ALA A 14 -9.00 -3.37 -5.73
C ALA A 14 -8.48 -1.94 -5.48
N PRO A 15 -7.24 -1.62 -5.90
CA PRO A 15 -6.73 -0.26 -5.83
C PRO A 15 -7.61 0.70 -6.63
N MET A 16 -7.98 1.83 -6.03
CA MET A 16 -8.84 2.82 -6.68
C MET A 16 -8.13 4.15 -6.79
N ARG A 17 -8.42 4.89 -7.86
CA ARG A 17 -7.90 6.25 -8.02
C ARG A 17 -9.02 7.24 -7.66
N GLY A 18 -8.73 8.17 -6.75
CA GLY A 18 -9.74 9.13 -6.28
C GLY A 18 -10.19 10.16 -7.33
N SER A 19 -9.34 10.48 -8.32
CA SER A 19 -9.68 11.36 -9.44
C SER A 19 -8.80 11.06 -10.65
N THR A 20 -9.20 11.52 -11.84
CA THR A 20 -8.41 11.34 -13.08
C THR A 20 -6.97 11.88 -12.94
N TRP A 21 -6.78 12.93 -12.14
CA TRP A 21 -5.51 13.62 -11.93
C TRP A 21 -4.79 13.20 -10.64
N ALA A 22 -5.34 12.26 -9.88
CA ALA A 22 -4.68 11.80 -8.67
C ALA A 22 -3.36 11.10 -9.00
N ALA A 23 -2.33 11.42 -8.21
CA ALA A 23 -0.97 10.94 -8.40
C ALA A 23 -0.77 9.45 -8.09
N GLY A 24 -1.64 8.86 -7.26
CA GLY A 24 -1.51 7.48 -6.79
C GLY A 24 -2.85 6.75 -6.74
N TYR A 25 -2.77 5.46 -6.44
CA TYR A 25 -3.92 4.62 -6.14
C TYR A 25 -4.04 4.46 -4.62
N ASP A 26 -5.26 4.57 -4.12
CA ASP A 26 -5.58 4.23 -2.74
C ASP A 26 -5.42 2.72 -2.54
N LEU A 27 -4.68 2.36 -1.48
CA LEU A 27 -4.50 0.99 -1.02
C LEU A 27 -5.37 0.76 0.21
N TYR A 28 -5.86 -0.47 0.35
CA TYR A 28 -6.77 -0.86 1.41
C TYR A 28 -6.17 -2.01 2.21
N SER A 29 -6.37 -1.98 3.53
CA SER A 29 -6.05 -3.12 4.38
C SER A 29 -6.97 -4.29 4.05
N ALA A 30 -6.41 -5.49 3.96
CA ALA A 30 -7.19 -6.73 3.86
C ALA A 30 -7.69 -7.21 5.23
N TYR A 31 -7.08 -6.75 6.33
CA TYR A 31 -7.40 -7.21 7.69
C TYR A 31 -7.57 -6.04 8.64
N ASP A 32 -8.20 -6.29 9.79
CA ASP A 32 -8.31 -5.30 10.85
C ASP A 32 -7.01 -5.24 11.66
N TYR A 33 -6.50 -4.03 11.89
CA TYR A 33 -5.30 -3.78 12.68
C TYR A 33 -5.57 -2.67 13.70
N THR A 34 -5.14 -2.90 14.94
CA THR A 34 -5.06 -1.86 15.97
C THR A 34 -3.59 -1.53 16.16
N ILE A 35 -3.20 -0.30 15.88
CA ILE A 35 -1.81 0.18 16.03
C ILE A 35 -1.77 1.11 17.24
N PRO A 36 -1.15 0.68 18.36
CA PRO A 36 -0.96 1.55 19.51
C PRO A 36 -0.10 2.78 19.18
N PRO A 37 -0.16 3.84 20.00
CA PRO A 37 0.76 4.96 19.89
C PRO A 37 2.22 4.49 19.95
N MET A 38 3.09 5.11 19.15
CA MET A 38 4.54 4.80 19.07
C MET A 38 4.89 3.40 18.55
N GLU A 39 3.91 2.65 18.06
CA GLU A 39 4.11 1.30 17.51
C GLU A 39 4.08 1.29 15.97
N LYS A 40 4.57 0.17 15.42
CA LYS A 40 4.60 -0.09 13.98
C LYS A 40 3.88 -1.40 13.69
N ALA A 41 3.05 -1.41 12.66
CA ALA A 41 2.38 -2.62 12.20
C ALA A 41 2.63 -2.87 10.72
N LEU A 42 2.75 -4.15 10.39
CA LEU A 42 2.85 -4.63 9.03
C LEU A 42 1.45 -4.92 8.50
N VAL A 43 0.91 -3.99 7.70
CA VAL A 43 -0.45 -4.04 7.17
C VAL A 43 -0.44 -4.70 5.79
N LYS A 44 -1.19 -5.79 5.65
CA LYS A 44 -1.31 -6.55 4.41
C LYS A 44 -2.48 -6.05 3.58
N THR A 45 -2.27 -5.89 2.28
CA THR A 45 -3.32 -5.52 1.31
C THR A 45 -3.85 -6.72 0.50
N ASP A 46 -3.16 -7.86 0.55
CA ASP A 46 -3.45 -9.09 -0.23
C ASP A 46 -3.63 -8.87 -1.73
N ILE A 47 -2.92 -7.89 -2.28
CA ILE A 47 -2.83 -7.70 -3.73
C ILE A 47 -1.39 -7.91 -4.21
N GLN A 48 -1.26 -8.34 -5.45
CA GLN A 48 -0.04 -8.24 -6.23
C GLN A 48 -0.22 -7.17 -7.28
N ILE A 49 0.82 -6.39 -7.53
CA ILE A 49 0.83 -5.40 -8.62
C ILE A 49 1.95 -5.72 -9.60
N VAL A 50 1.73 -5.35 -10.86
CA VAL A 50 2.78 -5.34 -11.89
C VAL A 50 2.95 -3.90 -12.32
N LEU A 51 4.13 -3.36 -12.02
CA LEU A 51 4.50 -2.01 -12.40
C LEU A 51 4.81 -1.93 -13.91
N PRO A 52 4.56 -0.78 -14.54
CA PRO A 52 5.01 -0.52 -15.90
C PRO A 52 6.54 -0.39 -15.95
N CYS A 53 7.14 -0.72 -17.10
CA CYS A 53 8.59 -0.74 -17.21
C CYS A 53 9.23 0.63 -17.01
N GLY A 54 10.37 0.67 -16.33
CA GLY A 54 11.11 1.90 -16.02
C GLY A 54 10.48 2.73 -14.89
N CYS A 55 9.64 2.13 -14.06
CA CYS A 55 9.00 2.77 -12.91
C CYS A 55 9.13 1.88 -11.67
N TYR A 56 9.25 2.51 -10.50
CA TYR A 56 9.08 1.83 -9.22
C TYR A 56 7.77 2.26 -8.57
N GLY A 57 7.22 1.42 -7.70
CA GLY A 57 6.06 1.74 -6.90
C GLY A 57 6.49 2.46 -5.63
N ARG A 58 5.84 3.58 -5.31
CA ARG A 58 6.00 4.25 -4.01
C ARG A 58 4.71 4.19 -3.21
N VAL A 59 4.75 3.52 -2.06
CA VAL A 59 3.71 3.61 -1.05
C VAL A 59 3.96 4.88 -0.24
N ALA A 60 2.93 5.72 -0.12
CA ALA A 60 2.99 7.00 0.54
C ALA A 60 1.84 7.14 1.52
N SER A 61 2.07 7.89 2.61
CA SER A 61 1.03 8.22 3.57
C SER A 61 -0.06 9.09 2.92
N ARG A 62 -1.31 8.86 3.32
CA ARG A 62 -2.40 9.78 2.97
C ARG A 62 -2.30 11.00 3.87
N SER A 63 -2.29 12.18 3.26
CA SER A 63 -2.17 13.46 3.98
C SER A 63 -3.16 13.62 5.14
N GLY A 64 -4.40 13.15 4.95
CA GLY A 64 -5.41 13.18 6.02
C GLY A 64 -5.10 12.28 7.22
N LEU A 65 -4.49 11.11 7.00
CA LEU A 65 -4.09 10.21 8.08
C LEU A 65 -2.85 10.73 8.80
N ALA A 66 -1.88 11.26 8.05
CA ALA A 66 -0.69 11.89 8.61
C ALA A 66 -1.05 13.11 9.48
N ALA A 67 -1.91 14.00 8.99
CA ALA A 67 -2.24 15.23 9.69
C ALA A 67 -3.18 15.04 10.89
N LYS A 68 -4.08 14.04 10.87
CA LYS A 68 -5.08 13.84 11.93
C LYS A 68 -4.70 12.78 12.96
N HIS A 69 -3.94 11.78 12.53
CA HIS A 69 -3.65 10.59 13.34
C HIS A 69 -2.16 10.32 13.49
N PHE A 70 -1.29 11.22 12.99
CA PHE A 70 0.17 11.06 13.02
C PHE A 70 0.64 9.72 12.43
N ILE A 71 -0.09 9.24 11.42
CA ILE A 71 0.22 7.99 10.74
C ILE A 71 1.18 8.25 9.59
N ASP A 72 2.30 7.54 9.58
CA ASP A 72 3.24 7.53 8.47
C ASP A 72 3.51 6.14 7.90
N VAL A 73 4.13 6.12 6.72
CA VAL A 73 4.42 4.94 5.91
C VAL A 73 5.92 4.68 5.87
N GLY A 74 6.35 3.55 6.39
CA GLY A 74 7.69 3.01 6.26
C GLY A 74 7.81 1.98 5.13
N ALA A 75 9.04 1.76 4.65
CA ALA A 75 9.38 0.71 3.67
C ALA A 75 8.53 0.75 2.39
N GLY A 76 8.23 1.95 1.88
CA GLY A 76 7.29 2.14 0.77
C GLY A 76 7.88 2.01 -0.64
N VAL A 77 9.03 1.37 -0.85
CA VAL A 77 9.60 1.18 -2.20
C VAL A 77 9.26 -0.22 -2.70
N ILE A 78 8.65 -0.29 -3.88
CA ILE A 78 8.29 -1.52 -4.58
C ILE A 78 9.06 -1.56 -5.91
N ASP A 79 9.94 -2.54 -6.07
CA ASP A 79 10.73 -2.72 -7.29
C ASP A 79 9.89 -3.25 -8.45
N GLU A 80 10.32 -2.93 -9.69
CA GLU A 80 9.62 -3.28 -10.93
C GLU A 80 9.45 -4.81 -11.11
N ASP A 81 10.44 -5.59 -10.68
CA ASP A 81 10.50 -7.04 -10.84
C ASP A 81 9.89 -7.81 -9.65
N CYS A 82 9.31 -7.10 -8.67
CA CYS A 82 8.68 -7.71 -7.52
C CYS A 82 7.36 -8.41 -7.90
N ARG A 83 7.40 -9.73 -8.13
CA ARG A 83 6.24 -10.57 -8.54
C ARG A 83 5.73 -11.56 -7.47
N GLY A 84 6.19 -11.44 -6.22
CA GLY A 84 5.93 -12.44 -5.15
C GLY A 84 4.54 -12.36 -4.49
N ASN A 85 4.12 -13.44 -3.79
CA ASN A 85 2.99 -13.44 -2.84
C ASN A 85 3.41 -12.66 -1.60
N VAL A 86 2.74 -11.55 -1.35
CA VAL A 86 3.31 -10.44 -0.59
C VAL A 86 3.07 -10.59 0.91
N GLY A 87 3.79 -11.53 1.53
CA GLY A 87 4.18 -11.35 2.94
C GLY A 87 5.31 -10.33 3.10
N TYR A 88 6.01 -10.04 2.01
CA TYR A 88 7.16 -9.16 1.92
C TYR A 88 7.15 -8.51 0.51
N CYS A 89 7.14 -7.17 0.43
CA CYS A 89 7.52 -6.34 -0.74
C CYS A 89 6.55 -5.85 -1.85
N CYS A 90 5.30 -6.32 -2.04
CA CYS A 90 4.40 -5.77 -3.10
C CYS A 90 2.99 -5.29 -2.62
N GLY A 91 2.85 -4.84 -1.37
CA GLY A 91 1.55 -4.79 -0.65
C GLY A 91 1.63 -4.88 0.87
N VAL A 92 2.84 -4.94 1.41
CA VAL A 92 3.09 -4.71 2.83
C VAL A 92 3.32 -3.23 3.05
N LEU A 93 2.46 -2.63 3.87
CA LEU A 93 2.64 -1.27 4.34
C LEU A 93 3.07 -1.30 5.80
N CYS A 94 4.27 -0.83 6.10
CA CYS A 94 4.65 -0.56 7.48
C CYS A 94 3.97 0.75 7.88
N ILE A 95 2.94 0.68 8.71
CA ILE A 95 2.25 1.85 9.24
C ILE A 95 2.78 2.12 10.64
N SER A 96 3.23 3.34 10.88
CA SER A 96 3.71 3.80 12.19
C SER A 96 2.84 4.95 12.70
N CYS A 97 2.39 4.85 13.96
CA CYS A 97 1.72 5.94 14.66
C CYS A 97 2.76 6.70 15.47
N ILE A 98 3.05 7.94 15.06
CA ILE A 98 4.08 8.82 15.65
C ILE A 98 3.49 9.69 16.75
#